data_AF-A0AAD5VG33-F1
#
_entry.id   AF-A0AAD5VG33-F1
#
_cell.length_a   1.000
_cell.length_b   1.000
_cell.length_c   1.000
_cell.angle_alpha   90.00
_cell.angle_beta   90.00
_cell.angle_gamma   90.00
#
_symmetry.space_group_name_H-M   'P 1'
#
loop_
_entity.id
_entity.type
_entity.pdbx_description
1 polymer ?
#
loop_
_entity_poly.entity_id
_entity_poly.type
_entity_poly.pdbx_seq_one_letter_code
_entity_poly.pdbx_strand_id
1 'polypeptide(L)'
;MGFFGFVPPLPIPESINKKISNNNLRAAEVVSSLSQVVGIGRAIDKAERERGGEGQGKEKKEVAAAMGKTGQKKKAKGRKENIEKAEANRVKEAEEEEERKKRTWYLFDFGESSTVPWHLAVLLAAAALYVCRLPDAMTEEEIAQDLFKEGMRFHTLQQRDTLAQAPTDKQVSHSQAWRGPSGIYENLDYMFVARDPSGVEYVDDNLTRVEFEILSGVYFVATGKGEQAVKKSWYPFPWMFESSGEDIMRWTEHTDGLWNKHFKAILRDDVHQSLRDPITVDKWRDKLRGFPDT
;
A
#
# COMPACT_ATOMS: atom_id res chain seq x y z
N MET A 1 6.62 17.51 -30.78
CA MET A 1 5.19 17.21 -30.98
C MET A 1 4.99 15.75 -30.60
N GLY A 2 4.60 15.49 -29.35
CA GLY A 2 4.35 14.15 -28.85
C GLY A 2 2.85 13.94 -28.69
N PHE A 3 2.31 12.94 -29.36
CA PHE A 3 0.91 12.52 -29.30
C PHE A 3 0.64 11.91 -27.91
N PHE A 4 -0.35 12.43 -27.18
CA PHE A 4 -0.97 11.71 -26.08
C PHE A 4 -1.95 10.70 -26.69
N GLY A 5 -1.56 9.43 -26.72
CA GLY A 5 -2.43 8.32 -27.07
C GLY A 5 -3.29 7.94 -25.87
N PHE A 6 -4.60 7.92 -26.07
CA PHE A 6 -5.56 7.27 -25.19
C PHE A 6 -5.19 5.79 -25.07
N VAL A 7 -4.78 5.33 -23.89
CA VAL A 7 -4.59 3.90 -23.61
C VAL A 7 -5.99 3.33 -23.38
N PRO A 8 -6.51 2.46 -24.25
CA PRO A 8 -7.80 1.81 -24.01
C PRO A 8 -7.72 1.00 -22.72
N PRO A 9 -8.84 0.80 -22.00
CA PRO A 9 -8.86 -0.03 -20.80
C PRO A 9 -8.24 -1.40 -21.14
N LEU A 10 -7.27 -1.81 -20.31
CA LEU A 10 -6.60 -3.09 -20.45
C LEU A 10 -7.65 -4.22 -20.58
N PRO A 11 -7.44 -5.19 -21.48
CA PRO A 11 -8.34 -6.33 -21.59
C PRO A 11 -8.42 -7.03 -20.23
N ILE A 12 -9.64 -7.31 -19.81
CA ILE A 12 -9.93 -8.11 -18.62
C ILE A 12 -9.14 -9.43 -18.75
N PRO A 13 -8.31 -9.83 -17.77
CA PRO A 13 -7.55 -11.07 -17.82
C PRO A 13 -8.42 -12.27 -18.26
N GLU A 14 -7.94 -13.10 -19.18
CA GLU A 14 -8.71 -14.23 -19.72
C GLU A 14 -9.15 -15.25 -18.65
N SER A 15 -8.44 -15.31 -17.52
CA SER A 15 -8.80 -16.08 -16.31
C SER A 15 -10.20 -15.69 -15.78
N ILE A 16 -10.58 -14.43 -15.95
CA ILE A 16 -11.83 -13.84 -15.48
C ILE A 16 -12.95 -14.13 -16.49
N ASN A 17 -12.67 -14.01 -17.80
CA ASN A 17 -13.66 -14.30 -18.84
C ASN A 17 -14.12 -15.78 -18.84
N LYS A 18 -13.23 -16.73 -18.51
CA LYS A 18 -13.60 -18.15 -18.40
C LYS A 18 -14.49 -18.45 -17.19
N LYS A 19 -14.38 -17.69 -16.09
CA LYS A 19 -15.22 -17.85 -14.89
C LYS A 19 -16.60 -17.18 -15.04
N ILE A 20 -16.71 -16.13 -15.86
CA ILE A 20 -17.92 -15.30 -15.99
C ILE A 20 -19.09 -15.99 -16.71
N SER A 21 -18.88 -16.96 -17.60
CA SER A 21 -19.96 -17.44 -18.49
C SER A 21 -21.11 -18.18 -17.81
N ASN A 22 -21.02 -18.50 -16.51
CA ASN A 22 -21.94 -19.43 -15.86
C ASN A 22 -22.90 -18.82 -14.82
N ASN A 23 -22.77 -17.54 -14.42
CA ASN A 23 -23.43 -17.00 -13.21
C ASN A 23 -24.33 -15.77 -13.44
N ASN A 24 -25.16 -15.75 -14.49
CA ASN A 24 -25.95 -14.55 -14.87
C ASN A 24 -27.21 -14.26 -14.03
N LEU A 25 -27.62 -15.12 -13.09
CA LEU A 25 -28.95 -15.00 -12.45
C LEU A 25 -28.99 -14.25 -11.11
N ARG A 26 -27.84 -13.89 -10.49
CA ARG A 26 -27.83 -13.32 -9.13
C ARG A 26 -27.08 -12.01 -8.90
N ALA A 27 -26.53 -11.40 -9.94
CA ALA A 27 -25.91 -10.08 -9.84
C ALA A 27 -26.84 -9.01 -9.23
N ALA A 28 -28.16 -9.17 -9.35
CA ALA A 28 -29.14 -8.24 -8.79
C ALA A 28 -29.21 -8.25 -7.24
N GLU A 29 -29.05 -9.40 -6.58
CA GLU A 29 -29.08 -9.49 -5.11
C GLU A 29 -27.81 -8.91 -4.49
N VAL A 30 -26.63 -9.24 -5.04
CA VAL A 30 -25.35 -8.70 -4.54
C VAL A 30 -25.23 -7.19 -4.76
N VAL A 31 -25.79 -6.66 -5.86
CA VAL A 31 -25.86 -5.20 -6.08
C VAL A 31 -26.72 -4.50 -5.02
N SER A 32 -27.71 -5.19 -4.44
CA SER A 32 -28.54 -4.60 -3.38
C SER A 32 -27.81 -4.48 -2.03
N SER A 33 -26.80 -5.31 -1.80
CA SER A 33 -25.94 -5.28 -0.61
C SER A 33 -24.73 -4.34 -0.73
N LEU A 34 -24.51 -3.77 -1.91
CA LEU A 34 -23.38 -2.89 -2.18
C LEU A 34 -23.67 -1.50 -1.61
N SER A 35 -22.96 -1.12 -0.55
CA SER A 35 -23.01 0.26 -0.05
C SER A 35 -21.84 1.06 -0.62
N GLN A 36 -22.14 2.29 -1.04
CA GLN A 36 -21.09 3.26 -1.37
C GLN A 36 -20.68 3.95 -0.09
N VAL A 37 -19.38 3.98 0.17
CA VAL A 37 -18.80 4.58 1.37
C VAL A 37 -17.79 5.64 0.94
N VAL A 38 -17.80 6.80 1.61
CA VAL A 38 -16.83 7.85 1.33
C VAL A 38 -15.66 7.68 2.28
N GLY A 39 -14.48 7.38 1.74
CA GLY A 39 -13.27 7.17 2.51
C GLY A 39 -12.51 8.48 2.72
N ILE A 40 -12.24 8.85 3.97
CA ILE A 40 -11.27 9.90 4.31
C ILE A 40 -9.97 9.21 4.74
N GLY A 41 -9.31 8.57 3.77
CA GLY A 41 -7.99 7.97 3.99
C GLY A 41 -6.90 9.04 3.90
N ARG A 42 -6.16 9.27 4.99
CA ARG A 42 -4.81 9.83 4.88
C ARG A 42 -3.92 8.70 4.37
N ALA A 43 -3.77 8.61 3.05
CA ALA A 43 -2.82 7.67 2.46
C ALA A 43 -1.44 7.85 3.13
N ILE A 44 -0.86 6.72 3.53
CA ILE A 44 0.47 6.53 4.16
C ILE A 44 1.57 7.33 3.45
N ASP A 45 1.39 7.61 2.15
CA ASP A 45 2.29 8.34 1.26
C ASP A 45 2.91 9.61 1.85
N LYS A 46 2.21 10.33 2.75
CA LYS A 46 2.76 11.56 3.34
C LYS A 46 3.74 11.30 4.49
N ALA A 47 3.46 10.34 5.37
CA ALA A 47 4.26 10.10 6.58
C ALA A 47 5.59 9.36 6.30
N GLU A 48 5.71 8.69 5.16
CA GLU A 48 6.96 8.05 4.71
C GLU A 48 7.85 9.02 3.93
N ARG A 49 7.24 9.90 3.12
CA ARG A 49 7.95 10.93 2.35
C ARG A 49 8.71 11.95 3.20
N GLU A 50 8.19 12.29 4.39
CA GLU A 50 8.80 13.26 5.28
C GLU A 50 9.98 12.67 6.10
N ARG A 51 10.07 11.34 6.27
CA ARG A 51 11.14 10.69 7.07
C ARG A 51 12.45 10.45 6.32
N GLY A 52 12.46 10.56 4.99
CA GLY A 52 13.67 10.40 4.17
C GLY A 52 14.54 11.66 4.02
N GLY A 53 14.08 12.83 4.49
CA GLY A 53 14.65 14.13 4.10
C GLY A 53 15.67 14.78 5.04
N GLU A 54 15.86 14.32 6.28
CA GLU A 54 16.60 15.09 7.30
C GLU A 54 18.14 14.96 7.27
N GLY A 55 18.73 14.31 6.26
CA GLY A 55 20.14 13.87 6.31
C GLY A 55 21.23 14.79 5.74
N GLN A 56 20.95 15.81 4.92
CA GLN A 56 22.02 16.51 4.18
C GLN A 56 21.81 18.03 4.11
N GLY A 57 22.39 18.76 5.07
CA GLY A 57 22.26 20.23 5.06
C GLY A 57 23.19 20.98 6.00
N LYS A 58 24.43 20.53 6.24
CA LYS A 58 25.43 21.31 6.98
C LYS A 58 26.84 21.13 6.43
N GLU A 59 27.11 21.69 5.25
CA GLU A 59 28.46 22.15 4.93
C GLU A 59 28.42 23.02 3.67
N LYS A 60 28.51 24.35 3.87
CA LYS A 60 28.98 25.38 2.92
C LYS A 60 28.77 26.75 3.55
N LYS A 61 29.71 27.15 4.41
CA LYS A 61 29.98 28.55 4.72
C LYS A 61 31.45 28.81 4.40
N GLU A 62 31.71 30.05 3.99
CA GLU A 62 32.99 30.63 3.59
C GLU A 62 33.43 30.32 2.15
N VAL A 63 33.06 31.20 1.21
CA VAL A 63 33.97 32.12 0.49
C VAL A 63 33.07 33.08 -0.32
N ALA A 64 32.84 34.29 0.17
CA ALA A 64 32.20 35.35 -0.64
C ALA A 64 32.44 36.74 -0.03
N ALA A 65 33.69 37.21 -0.09
CA ALA A 65 34.05 38.60 0.18
C ALA A 65 34.81 39.18 -1.01
N ALA A 66 34.11 39.39 -2.15
CA ALA A 66 34.47 40.34 -3.22
C ALA A 66 33.60 40.10 -4.47
N MET A 67 32.31 40.48 -4.47
CA MET A 67 31.59 40.71 -5.73
C MET A 67 30.60 41.87 -5.57
N GLY A 68 30.79 42.87 -6.42
CA GLY A 68 30.11 44.16 -6.39
C GLY A 68 28.62 44.13 -6.72
N LYS A 69 28.04 45.32 -6.62
CA LYS A 69 26.61 45.71 -6.57
C LYS A 69 25.71 45.20 -7.71
N THR A 70 26.22 44.42 -8.67
CA THR A 70 25.46 43.77 -9.75
C THR A 70 24.65 42.54 -9.29
N GLY A 71 24.90 42.01 -8.08
CA GLY A 71 24.22 40.82 -7.52
C GLY A 71 22.83 41.04 -6.93
N GLN A 72 22.43 42.28 -6.61
CA GLN A 72 21.16 42.53 -5.90
C GLN A 72 19.92 42.35 -6.80
N LYS A 73 19.98 42.69 -8.09
CA LYS A 73 18.85 42.50 -9.02
C LYS A 73 18.55 41.02 -9.32
N LYS A 74 19.57 40.16 -9.37
CA LYS A 74 19.38 38.71 -9.59
C LYS A 74 18.72 38.02 -8.39
N LYS A 75 19.00 38.48 -7.17
CA LYS A 75 18.44 37.91 -5.93
C LYS A 75 16.92 38.20 -5.78
N ALA A 76 16.44 39.35 -6.25
CA ALA A 76 15.02 39.70 -6.20
C ALA A 76 14.18 38.87 -7.20
N LYS A 77 14.71 38.61 -8.40
CA LYS A 77 14.03 37.80 -9.42
C LYS A 77 13.81 36.35 -8.96
N GLY A 78 14.84 35.71 -8.41
CA GLY A 78 14.73 34.34 -7.89
C GLY A 78 13.77 34.21 -6.69
N ARG A 79 13.62 35.26 -5.86
CA ARG A 79 12.65 35.24 -4.75
C ARG A 79 11.21 35.23 -5.24
N LYS A 80 10.91 35.96 -6.32
CA LYS A 80 9.56 35.99 -6.90
C LYS A 80 9.19 34.64 -7.53
N GLU A 81 10.10 34.05 -8.30
CA GLU A 81 9.92 32.72 -8.91
C GLU A 81 9.72 31.62 -7.85
N ASN A 82 10.44 31.68 -6.73
CA ASN A 82 10.27 30.72 -5.63
C ASN A 82 8.93 30.84 -4.91
N ILE A 83 8.40 32.06 -4.74
CA ILE A 83 7.09 32.28 -4.11
C ILE A 83 5.98 31.74 -5.02
N GLU A 84 6.02 32.07 -6.30
CA GLU A 84 5.02 31.63 -7.29
C GLU A 84 4.99 30.10 -7.42
N LYS A 85 6.16 29.45 -7.42
CA LYS A 85 6.24 27.98 -7.43
C LYS A 85 5.70 27.35 -6.14
N ALA A 86 5.93 27.97 -4.98
CA ALA A 86 5.40 27.50 -3.71
C ALA A 86 3.88 27.63 -3.64
N GLU A 87 3.31 28.74 -4.14
CA GLU A 87 1.85 28.93 -4.21
C GLU A 87 1.19 27.93 -5.16
N ALA A 88 1.77 27.71 -6.35
CA ALA A 88 1.28 26.71 -7.30
C ALA A 88 1.27 25.30 -6.72
N ASN A 89 2.32 24.92 -5.98
CA ASN A 89 2.38 23.63 -5.30
C ASN A 89 1.27 23.51 -4.22
N ARG A 90 1.00 24.57 -3.44
CA ARG A 90 -0.04 24.53 -2.41
C ARG A 90 -1.45 24.41 -2.99
N VAL A 91 -1.74 25.07 -4.10
CA VAL A 91 -3.02 24.93 -4.81
C VAL A 91 -3.19 23.51 -5.32
N LYS A 92 -2.15 22.97 -5.98
CA LYS A 92 -2.18 21.59 -6.49
C LYS A 92 -2.35 20.56 -5.36
N GLU A 93 -1.65 20.72 -4.24
CA GLU A 93 -1.81 19.87 -3.06
C GLU A 93 -3.23 19.94 -2.47
N ALA A 94 -3.84 21.12 -2.44
CA ALA A 94 -5.21 21.31 -1.96
C ALA A 94 -6.25 20.67 -2.89
N GLU A 95 -6.10 20.81 -4.20
CA GLU A 95 -6.96 20.16 -5.20
C GLU A 95 -6.84 18.63 -5.13
N GLU A 96 -5.61 18.10 -5.05
CA GLU A 96 -5.39 16.66 -4.88
C GLU A 96 -5.95 16.12 -3.56
N GLU A 97 -5.91 16.91 -2.48
CA GLU A 97 -6.53 16.56 -1.20
C GLU A 97 -8.06 16.56 -1.29
N GLU A 98 -8.65 17.53 -2.01
CA GLU A 98 -10.08 17.58 -2.26
C GLU A 98 -10.56 16.38 -3.08
N GLU A 99 -9.86 16.04 -4.15
CA GLU A 99 -10.15 14.86 -4.96
C GLU A 99 -9.96 13.56 -4.17
N ARG A 100 -8.99 13.52 -3.25
CA ARG A 100 -8.80 12.38 -2.34
C ARG A 100 -9.98 12.23 -1.39
N LYS A 101 -10.58 13.33 -0.92
CA LYS A 101 -11.80 13.33 -0.09
C LYS A 101 -13.04 12.85 -0.85
N LYS A 102 -13.02 12.91 -2.18
CA LYS A 102 -14.10 12.41 -3.05
C LYS A 102 -13.91 10.94 -3.47
N ARG A 103 -12.89 10.24 -2.96
CA ARG A 103 -12.70 8.82 -3.31
C ARG A 103 -13.84 8.00 -2.73
N THR A 104 -14.69 7.52 -3.62
CA THR A 104 -15.73 6.54 -3.31
C THR A 104 -15.10 5.16 -3.19
N TRP A 105 -15.45 4.48 -2.11
CA TRP A 105 -15.13 3.09 -1.85
C TRP A 105 -16.41 2.27 -1.98
N TYR A 106 -16.25 1.04 -2.47
CA TYR A 106 -17.32 0.06 -2.55
C TYR A 106 -17.13 -0.91 -1.38
N LEU A 107 -18.07 -0.87 -0.43
CA LEU A 107 -18.05 -1.72 0.76
C LEU A 107 -19.00 -2.89 0.55
N PHE A 108 -18.51 -4.09 0.84
CA PHE A 108 -19.26 -5.33 0.78
C PHE A 108 -19.74 -5.71 2.17
N ASP A 109 -21.06 -5.68 2.35
CA ASP A 109 -21.73 -6.19 3.55
C ASP A 109 -22.31 -7.58 3.25
N PHE A 110 -21.76 -8.59 3.92
CA PHE A 110 -22.19 -9.98 3.81
C PHE A 110 -23.31 -10.33 4.81
N GLY A 111 -23.72 -9.37 5.66
CA GLY A 111 -24.84 -9.52 6.59
C GLY A 111 -24.70 -10.72 7.52
N GLU A 112 -25.78 -11.49 7.67
CA GLU A 112 -25.80 -12.69 8.53
C GLU A 112 -24.91 -13.83 8.03
N SER A 113 -24.50 -13.79 6.76
CA SER A 113 -23.57 -14.78 6.19
C SER A 113 -22.12 -14.47 6.53
N SER A 114 -21.85 -13.37 7.25
CA SER A 114 -20.48 -12.94 7.47
C SER A 114 -19.72 -13.88 8.41
N THR A 115 -18.55 -14.33 7.98
CA THR A 115 -17.68 -15.22 8.76
C THR A 115 -16.59 -14.47 9.54
N VAL A 116 -16.43 -13.18 9.26
CA VAL A 116 -15.38 -12.30 9.81
C VAL A 116 -16.01 -11.04 10.41
N PRO A 117 -15.33 -10.36 11.37
CA PRO A 117 -15.88 -9.14 11.98
C PRO A 117 -15.67 -7.87 11.14
N TRP A 118 -14.96 -7.97 10.02
CA TRP A 118 -14.63 -6.86 9.13
C TRP A 118 -15.37 -6.98 7.80
N HIS A 119 -15.52 -5.86 7.11
CA HIS A 119 -16.11 -5.73 5.79
C HIS A 119 -15.01 -5.53 4.75
N LEU A 120 -15.22 -6.06 3.55
CA LEU A 120 -14.29 -5.86 2.45
C LEU A 120 -14.59 -4.56 1.72
N ALA A 121 -13.58 -3.72 1.48
CA ALA A 121 -13.75 -2.47 0.72
C ALA A 121 -12.76 -2.39 -0.45
N VAL A 122 -13.24 -1.99 -1.63
CA VAL A 122 -12.40 -1.79 -2.82
C VAL A 122 -12.58 -0.39 -3.41
N LEU A 123 -11.51 0.14 -4.01
CA LEU A 123 -11.51 1.49 -4.57
C LEU A 123 -12.12 1.56 -5.97
N LEU A 124 -11.97 0.51 -6.77
CA LEU A 124 -12.32 0.54 -8.19
C LEU A 124 -13.66 -0.15 -8.43
N ALA A 125 -14.53 0.48 -9.23
CA ALA A 125 -15.79 -0.13 -9.66
C ALA A 125 -15.57 -1.47 -10.38
N ALA A 126 -14.47 -1.60 -11.14
CA ALA A 126 -14.08 -2.84 -11.80
C ALA A 126 -13.73 -3.95 -10.80
N ALA A 127 -13.03 -3.62 -9.70
CA ALA A 127 -12.75 -4.57 -8.62
C ALA A 127 -14.04 -4.94 -7.88
N ALA A 128 -14.95 -3.99 -7.69
CA ALA A 128 -16.25 -4.29 -7.09
C ALA A 128 -17.05 -5.27 -7.96
N LEU A 129 -17.12 -5.03 -9.28
CA LEU A 129 -17.76 -5.93 -10.22
C LEU A 129 -17.09 -7.31 -10.27
N TYR A 130 -15.77 -7.37 -10.09
CA TYR A 130 -15.04 -8.62 -9.96
C TYR A 130 -15.53 -9.43 -8.76
N VAL A 131 -15.60 -8.81 -7.58
CA VAL A 131 -16.10 -9.46 -6.35
C VAL A 131 -17.52 -9.98 -6.56
N CYS A 132 -18.41 -9.19 -7.15
CA CYS A 132 -19.79 -9.60 -7.45
C CYS A 132 -19.90 -10.80 -8.42
N ARG A 133 -18.82 -11.21 -9.08
CA ARG A 133 -18.77 -12.35 -10.03
C ARG A 133 -18.12 -13.59 -9.45
N LEU A 134 -17.55 -13.50 -8.24
CA LEU A 134 -17.00 -14.65 -7.55
C LEU A 134 -18.12 -15.63 -7.12
N PRO A 135 -17.81 -16.92 -6.91
CA PRO A 135 -18.81 -17.89 -6.47
C PRO A 135 -19.40 -17.53 -5.10
N ASP A 136 -20.73 -17.64 -4.95
CA ASP A 136 -21.45 -17.36 -3.69
C ASP A 136 -20.98 -18.19 -2.49
N ALA A 137 -20.35 -19.34 -2.74
CA ALA A 137 -19.82 -20.21 -1.69
C ALA A 137 -18.48 -19.73 -1.12
N MET A 138 -17.88 -18.69 -1.72
CA MET A 138 -16.58 -18.19 -1.34
C MET A 138 -16.69 -17.33 -0.08
N THR A 139 -15.88 -17.62 0.93
CA THR A 139 -15.85 -16.82 2.17
C THR A 139 -15.16 -15.48 1.93
N GLU A 140 -15.35 -14.52 2.83
CA GLU A 140 -14.72 -13.19 2.73
C GLU A 140 -13.19 -13.29 2.74
N GLU A 141 -12.63 -14.21 3.51
CA GLU A 141 -11.19 -14.50 3.53
C GLU A 141 -10.71 -15.04 2.18
N GLU A 142 -11.47 -15.94 1.55
CA GLU A 142 -11.15 -16.47 0.24
C GLU A 142 -11.25 -15.39 -0.86
N ILE A 143 -12.25 -14.50 -0.78
CA ILE A 143 -12.39 -13.33 -1.66
C ILE A 143 -11.19 -12.41 -1.50
N ALA A 144 -10.81 -12.07 -0.26
CA ALA A 144 -9.64 -11.23 0.02
C ALA A 144 -8.34 -11.84 -0.52
N GLN A 145 -8.17 -13.15 -0.38
CA GLN A 145 -7.05 -13.88 -0.97
C GLN A 145 -7.06 -13.86 -2.51
N ASP A 146 -8.23 -13.95 -3.15
CA ASP A 146 -8.36 -13.88 -4.60
C ASP A 146 -8.05 -12.47 -5.11
N LEU A 147 -8.56 -11.43 -4.44
CA LEU A 147 -8.19 -10.03 -4.74
C LEU A 147 -6.69 -9.79 -4.61
N PHE A 148 -6.07 -10.32 -3.55
CA PHE A 148 -4.62 -10.25 -3.35
C PHE A 148 -3.85 -10.92 -4.49
N LYS A 149 -4.24 -12.13 -4.90
CA LYS A 149 -3.60 -12.86 -6.01
C LYS A 149 -3.68 -12.12 -7.35
N GLU A 150 -4.80 -11.43 -7.58
CA GLU A 150 -5.00 -10.61 -8.79
C GLU A 150 -4.34 -9.21 -8.68
N GLY A 151 -3.64 -8.93 -7.57
CA GLY A 151 -2.98 -7.63 -7.34
C GLY A 151 -3.97 -6.47 -7.18
N MET A 152 -5.21 -6.75 -6.82
CA MET A 152 -6.24 -5.74 -6.57
C MET A 152 -6.11 -5.20 -5.15
N ARG A 153 -6.09 -3.86 -5.03
CA ARG A 153 -6.06 -3.19 -3.74
C ARG A 153 -7.44 -3.26 -3.08
N PHE A 154 -7.46 -3.67 -1.83
CA PHE A 154 -8.63 -3.67 -0.97
C PHE A 154 -8.23 -3.28 0.46
N HIS A 155 -9.24 -2.98 1.26
CA HIS A 155 -9.14 -2.75 2.69
C HIS A 155 -10.09 -3.69 3.43
N THR A 156 -9.75 -4.01 4.67
CA THR A 156 -10.61 -4.77 5.59
C THR A 156 -11.12 -3.81 6.66
N LEU A 157 -12.31 -3.24 6.47
CA LEU A 157 -12.82 -2.19 7.36
C LEU A 157 -13.70 -2.79 8.45
N GLN A 158 -13.50 -2.42 9.71
CA GLN A 158 -14.38 -2.82 10.82
C GLN A 158 -15.09 -1.59 11.42
N GLN A 159 -16.34 -1.75 11.87
CA GLN A 159 -17.06 -0.65 12.50
C GLN A 159 -16.31 -0.15 13.74
N ARG A 160 -16.11 1.17 13.84
CA ARG A 160 -15.27 1.80 14.86
C ARG A 160 -15.71 1.43 16.28
N ASP A 161 -17.01 1.43 16.55
CA ASP A 161 -17.57 1.14 17.87
C ASP A 161 -17.39 -0.33 18.30
N THR A 162 -17.13 -1.24 17.36
CA THR A 162 -16.82 -2.65 17.65
C THR A 162 -15.33 -2.90 17.93
N LEU A 163 -14.46 -1.92 17.64
CA LEU A 163 -13.01 -2.06 17.83
C LEU A 163 -12.59 -1.64 19.24
N ALA A 164 -11.69 -2.43 19.83
CA ALA A 164 -10.97 -2.04 21.02
C ALA A 164 -9.86 -1.01 20.69
N GLN A 165 -9.36 -0.31 21.71
CA GLN A 165 -8.14 0.48 21.56
C GLN A 165 -6.97 -0.45 21.20
N ALA A 166 -6.22 -0.09 20.17
CA ALA A 166 -5.08 -0.89 19.73
C ALA A 166 -4.06 -1.02 20.87
N PRO A 167 -3.43 -2.20 21.05
CA PRO A 167 -2.40 -2.37 22.05
C PRO A 167 -1.26 -1.38 21.82
N THR A 168 -0.85 -0.66 22.86
CA THR A 168 0.38 0.15 22.81
C THR A 168 1.65 -0.73 22.87
N ASP A 169 1.49 -2.00 23.24
CA ASP A 169 2.60 -2.94 23.38
C ASP A 169 3.12 -3.44 22.03
N LYS A 170 4.45 -3.48 21.93
CA LYS A 170 5.18 -3.83 20.70
C LYS A 170 5.13 -5.31 20.34
N GLN A 171 4.40 -6.15 21.06
CA GLN A 171 4.35 -7.58 20.82
C GLN A 171 3.01 -7.96 20.19
N VAL A 172 3.01 -8.06 18.87
CA VAL A 172 1.93 -8.66 18.10
C VAL A 172 2.31 -10.11 17.83
N SER A 173 1.42 -11.06 18.12
CA SER A 173 1.63 -12.46 17.76
C SER A 173 1.40 -12.68 16.27
N HIS A 174 1.98 -13.74 15.70
CA HIS A 174 1.80 -14.07 14.28
C HIS A 174 0.31 -14.17 13.91
N SER A 175 -0.50 -14.88 14.70
CA SER A 175 -1.94 -15.02 14.44
C SER A 175 -2.71 -13.70 14.55
N GLN A 176 -2.27 -12.75 15.38
CA GLN A 176 -2.90 -11.42 15.45
C GLN A 176 -2.65 -10.61 14.19
N ALA A 177 -1.44 -10.65 13.64
CA ALA A 177 -1.09 -9.91 12.42
C ALA A 177 -1.92 -10.33 11.17
N TRP A 178 -2.59 -11.48 11.21
CA TRP A 178 -3.42 -11.99 10.10
C TRP A 178 -4.92 -11.73 10.26
N ARG A 179 -5.40 -11.22 11.41
CA ARG A 179 -6.84 -11.14 11.71
C ARG A 179 -7.57 -9.92 11.14
N GLY A 180 -6.90 -9.09 10.35
CA GLY A 180 -7.43 -7.80 9.91
C GLY A 180 -7.23 -6.73 11.00
N PRO A 181 -8.12 -5.72 11.08
CA PRO A 181 -7.87 -4.57 11.93
C PRO A 181 -7.68 -4.92 13.41
N SER A 182 -6.58 -4.48 14.00
CA SER A 182 -6.19 -4.84 15.37
C SER A 182 -6.77 -3.90 16.44
N GLY A 183 -7.15 -2.68 16.06
CA GLY A 183 -7.83 -1.74 16.95
C GLY A 183 -7.77 -0.28 16.49
N ILE A 184 -8.23 0.62 17.37
CA ILE A 184 -8.18 2.06 17.16
C ILE A 184 -6.86 2.62 17.69
N TYR A 185 -6.15 3.38 16.87
CA TYR A 185 -4.97 4.14 17.28
C TYR A 185 -5.33 5.60 17.61
N GLU A 186 -4.58 6.24 18.52
CA GLU A 186 -4.74 7.68 18.78
C GLU A 186 -4.30 8.52 17.59
N ASN A 187 -3.26 8.08 16.87
CA ASN A 187 -2.76 8.76 15.69
C ASN A 187 -3.46 8.24 14.43
N LEU A 188 -4.25 9.11 13.80
CA LEU A 188 -4.99 8.85 12.56
C LEU A 188 -4.11 8.48 11.37
N ASP A 189 -2.81 8.80 11.38
CA ASP A 189 -1.90 8.42 10.29
C ASP A 189 -1.65 6.90 10.22
N TYR A 190 -2.01 6.16 11.29
CA TYR A 190 -2.02 4.69 11.31
C TYR A 190 -3.37 4.09 10.98
N MET A 191 -4.35 4.87 10.55
CA MET A 191 -5.69 4.37 10.26
C MET A 191 -6.23 4.92 8.94
N PHE A 192 -6.87 4.05 8.20
CA PHE A 192 -7.81 4.40 7.17
C PHE A 192 -9.21 4.48 7.79
N VAL A 193 -9.90 5.61 7.59
CA VAL A 193 -11.26 5.83 8.10
C VAL A 193 -12.20 6.10 6.94
N ALA A 194 -13.30 5.34 6.88
CA ALA A 194 -14.37 5.53 5.93
C ALA A 194 -15.69 5.81 6.64
N ARG A 195 -16.55 6.60 6.01
CA ARG A 195 -17.90 6.90 6.51
C ARG A 195 -18.92 6.55 5.46
N ASP A 196 -19.92 5.79 5.85
CA ASP A 196 -21.06 5.53 4.96
C ASP A 196 -22.02 6.74 4.94
N PRO A 197 -23.02 6.75 4.05
CA PRO A 197 -24.00 7.84 3.96
C PRO A 197 -24.86 8.00 5.21
N SER A 198 -24.96 6.98 6.07
CA SER A 198 -25.67 7.03 7.35
C SER A 198 -24.82 7.65 8.47
N GLY A 199 -23.52 7.83 8.22
CA GLY A 199 -22.56 8.41 9.16
C GLY A 199 -21.81 7.40 10.01
N VAL A 200 -22.01 6.09 9.79
CA VAL A 200 -21.26 5.03 10.48
C VAL A 200 -19.81 5.08 10.04
N GLU A 201 -18.90 5.06 11.02
CA GLU A 201 -17.46 5.06 10.81
C GLU A 201 -16.91 3.64 10.76
N TYR A 202 -16.20 3.34 9.69
CA TYR A 202 -15.44 2.12 9.52
C TYR A 202 -13.95 2.45 9.55
N VAL A 203 -13.17 1.61 10.22
CA VAL A 203 -11.75 1.80 10.44
C VAL A 203 -10.99 0.56 9.97
N ASP A 204 -9.90 0.78 9.27
CA ASP A 204 -8.89 -0.22 8.98
C ASP A 204 -7.56 0.35 9.47
N ASP A 205 -6.87 -0.38 10.34
CA ASP A 205 -5.56 0.07 10.78
C ASP A 205 -4.51 -0.30 9.73
N ASN A 206 -3.58 0.61 9.53
CA ASN A 206 -2.43 0.30 8.70
C ASN A 206 -1.58 -0.72 9.46
N LEU A 207 -1.08 -1.73 8.75
CA LEU A 207 -0.10 -2.66 9.28
C LEU A 207 1.01 -1.88 9.99
N THR A 208 1.14 -2.11 11.29
CA THR A 208 2.23 -1.55 12.06
C THR A 208 3.54 -2.08 11.51
N ARG A 209 4.65 -1.37 11.81
CA ARG A 209 5.98 -1.86 11.44
C ARG A 209 6.25 -3.27 11.97
N VAL A 210 5.73 -3.61 13.16
CA VAL A 210 5.93 -4.92 13.78
C VAL A 210 5.14 -6.00 13.04
N GLU A 211 3.86 -5.77 12.75
CA GLU A 211 3.05 -6.68 11.94
C GLU A 211 3.67 -6.89 10.56
N PHE A 212 4.12 -5.80 9.94
CA PHE A 212 4.78 -5.86 8.66
C PHE A 212 6.08 -6.70 8.71
N GLU A 213 6.89 -6.53 9.76
CA GLU A 213 8.07 -7.35 10.01
C GLU A 213 7.71 -8.83 10.21
N ILE A 214 6.64 -9.14 10.94
CA ILE A 214 6.15 -10.51 11.14
C ILE A 214 5.69 -11.13 9.81
N LEU A 215 4.85 -10.42 9.05
CA LEU A 215 4.30 -10.87 7.76
C LEU A 215 5.40 -11.06 6.72
N SER A 216 6.45 -10.25 6.77
CA SER A 216 7.64 -10.40 5.89
C SER A 216 8.59 -11.51 6.32
N GLY A 217 8.28 -12.22 7.42
CA GLY A 217 9.12 -13.27 7.98
C GLY A 217 10.47 -12.74 8.45
N VAL A 218 10.48 -11.59 9.12
CA VAL A 218 11.70 -10.97 9.64
C VAL A 218 12.21 -11.69 10.87
N TYR A 219 13.53 -11.84 10.93
CA TYR A 219 14.22 -12.29 12.13
C TYR A 219 15.62 -11.67 12.18
N PHE A 220 16.17 -11.67 13.39
CA PHE A 220 17.47 -11.09 13.69
C PHE A 220 18.48 -12.21 13.86
N VAL A 221 19.55 -12.16 13.07
CA VAL A 221 20.65 -13.14 13.13
C VAL A 221 21.84 -12.51 13.80
N ALA A 222 22.27 -13.07 14.93
CA ALA A 222 23.51 -12.66 15.59
C ALA A 222 24.69 -12.87 14.62
N THR A 223 25.55 -11.85 14.49
CA THR A 223 26.69 -11.91 13.55
C THR A 223 27.91 -12.63 14.12
N GLY A 224 27.88 -12.97 15.41
CA GLY A 224 29.04 -13.45 16.16
C GLY A 224 30.05 -12.34 16.50
N LYS A 225 29.79 -11.08 16.13
CA LYS A 225 30.63 -9.92 16.46
C LYS A 225 29.96 -9.05 17.53
N GLY A 226 30.09 -9.47 18.79
CA GLY A 226 29.47 -8.78 19.93
C GLY A 226 27.94 -8.79 19.86
N GLU A 227 27.31 -7.67 20.21
CA GLU A 227 25.85 -7.51 20.22
C GLU A 227 25.25 -7.17 18.84
N GLN A 228 26.05 -7.27 17.77
CA GLN A 228 25.57 -6.96 16.43
C GLN A 228 24.67 -8.07 15.90
N ALA A 229 23.45 -7.70 15.52
CA ALA A 229 22.51 -8.54 14.79
C ALA A 229 22.25 -7.98 13.39
N VAL A 230 22.07 -8.87 12.42
CA VAL A 230 21.66 -8.53 11.06
C VAL A 230 20.20 -8.87 10.88
N LYS A 231 19.43 -7.89 10.41
CA LYS A 231 18.02 -8.08 10.03
C LYS A 231 17.94 -8.81 8.70
N LYS A 232 17.22 -9.94 8.67
CA LYS A 232 16.93 -10.71 7.46
C LYS A 232 15.43 -10.93 7.31
N SER A 233 14.96 -11.11 6.08
CA SER A 233 13.56 -11.36 5.78
C SER A 233 13.38 -12.32 4.61
N TRP A 234 12.25 -13.04 4.61
CA TRP A 234 11.84 -13.92 3.52
C TRP A 234 11.21 -13.18 2.36
N TYR A 235 10.70 -11.98 2.63
CA TYR A 235 10.05 -11.13 1.65
C TYR A 235 10.58 -9.68 1.74
N PRO A 236 10.55 -8.92 0.63
CA PRO A 236 10.97 -7.52 0.62
C PRO A 236 9.98 -6.63 1.40
N PHE A 237 10.48 -5.52 1.91
CA PHE A 237 9.63 -4.51 2.57
C PHE A 237 9.09 -3.48 1.55
N PRO A 238 7.93 -2.85 1.78
CA PRO A 238 7.30 -1.87 0.91
C PRO A 238 8.26 -0.75 0.54
N TRP A 239 8.94 -0.18 1.53
CA TRP A 239 9.93 0.88 1.33
C TRP A 239 11.16 0.44 0.50
N MET A 240 11.36 -0.86 0.25
CA MET A 240 12.41 -1.32 -0.67
C MET A 240 12.02 -1.21 -2.13
N PHE A 241 10.73 -1.14 -2.43
CA PHE A 241 10.23 -0.88 -3.78
C PHE A 241 10.39 0.60 -4.13
N GLU A 242 10.37 1.49 -3.13
CA GLU A 242 10.69 2.90 -3.32
C GLU A 242 12.09 3.04 -3.97
N SER A 243 12.13 3.67 -5.13
CA SER A 243 13.37 3.88 -5.91
C SER A 243 14.05 2.62 -6.47
N SER A 244 13.39 1.46 -6.51
CA SER A 244 13.96 0.26 -7.14
C SER A 244 13.76 0.19 -8.66
N GLY A 245 12.85 1.02 -9.21
CA GLY A 245 12.30 0.87 -10.57
C GLY A 245 11.04 -0.01 -10.60
N GLU A 246 10.75 -0.76 -9.53
CA GLU A 246 9.52 -1.54 -9.33
C GLU A 246 8.52 -0.78 -8.43
N ASP A 247 8.68 0.53 -8.27
CA ASP A 247 7.77 1.41 -7.53
C ASP A 247 6.48 1.71 -8.32
N ILE A 248 5.95 0.70 -9.01
CA ILE A 248 4.76 0.86 -9.85
C ILE A 248 3.49 0.79 -9.01
N MET A 249 3.62 0.76 -7.67
CA MET A 249 2.49 0.66 -6.75
C MET A 249 1.60 -0.58 -7.04
N ARG A 250 2.10 -1.52 -7.82
CA ARG A 250 1.41 -2.70 -8.33
C ARG A 250 2.31 -3.90 -8.14
N TRP A 251 1.71 -5.01 -7.73
CA TRP A 251 2.35 -6.31 -7.82
C TRP A 251 2.63 -6.60 -9.30
N THR A 252 3.89 -6.66 -9.69
CA THR A 252 4.32 -6.97 -11.06
C THR A 252 4.50 -8.46 -11.24
N GLU A 253 4.39 -8.97 -12.47
CA GLU A 253 4.69 -10.37 -12.78
C GLU A 253 6.12 -10.75 -12.33
N HIS A 254 7.05 -9.80 -12.38
CA HIS A 254 8.39 -10.00 -11.85
C HIS A 254 8.39 -10.24 -10.33
N THR A 255 7.73 -9.37 -9.57
CA THR A 255 7.60 -9.54 -8.11
C THR A 255 6.85 -10.81 -7.74
N ASP A 256 5.81 -11.17 -8.50
CA ASP A 256 5.10 -12.44 -8.33
C ASP A 256 6.01 -13.65 -8.60
N GLY A 257 6.83 -13.58 -9.65
CA GLY A 257 7.82 -14.59 -9.98
C GLY A 257 8.87 -14.75 -8.89
N LEU A 258 9.34 -13.65 -8.28
CA LEU A 258 10.25 -13.68 -7.13
C LEU A 258 9.57 -14.30 -5.90
N TRP A 259 8.35 -13.88 -5.59
CA TRP A 259 7.55 -14.42 -4.50
C TRP A 259 7.37 -15.92 -4.64
N ASN A 260 6.89 -16.37 -5.79
CA ASN A 260 6.64 -17.78 -6.08
C ASN A 260 7.93 -18.61 -6.04
N LYS A 261 9.07 -18.07 -6.48
CA LYS A 261 10.38 -18.74 -6.37
C LYS A 261 10.78 -18.92 -4.91
N HIS A 262 10.68 -17.88 -4.08
CA HIS A 262 11.01 -17.95 -2.65
C HIS A 262 10.03 -18.87 -1.90
N PHE A 263 8.73 -18.74 -2.13
CA PHE A 263 7.71 -19.58 -1.52
C PHE A 263 7.94 -21.07 -1.84
N LYS A 264 8.21 -21.42 -3.10
CA LYS A 264 8.56 -22.80 -3.48
C LYS A 264 9.85 -23.26 -2.83
N ALA A 265 10.86 -22.40 -2.70
CA ALA A 265 12.13 -22.73 -2.06
C ALA A 265 12.00 -22.97 -0.55
N ILE A 266 11.08 -22.26 0.12
CA ILE A 266 10.77 -22.47 1.54
C ILE A 266 10.11 -23.84 1.74
N LEU A 267 9.14 -24.18 0.88
CA LEU A 267 8.30 -25.37 1.04
C LEU A 267 8.96 -26.67 0.56
N ARG A 268 9.94 -26.61 -0.34
CA ARG A 268 10.54 -27.80 -0.93
C ARG A 268 12.01 -27.94 -0.53
N ASP A 269 12.38 -29.16 -0.13
CA ASP A 269 13.77 -29.50 0.20
C ASP A 269 14.69 -29.64 -1.03
N ASP A 270 14.15 -29.63 -2.25
CA ASP A 270 14.89 -29.86 -3.51
C ASP A 270 15.39 -28.59 -4.20
N VAL A 271 15.12 -27.40 -3.64
CA VAL A 271 15.51 -26.12 -4.24
C VAL A 271 16.87 -25.64 -3.73
N HIS A 272 17.61 -24.93 -4.59
CA HIS A 272 18.91 -24.35 -4.28
C HIS A 272 18.90 -23.55 -2.96
N GLN A 273 19.81 -23.89 -2.04
CA GLN A 273 19.85 -23.39 -0.65
C GLN A 273 19.83 -21.85 -0.54
N SER A 274 20.36 -21.14 -1.54
CA SER A 274 20.40 -19.67 -1.58
C SER A 274 19.02 -18.98 -1.65
N LEU A 275 17.95 -19.69 -1.96
CA LEU A 275 16.57 -19.18 -1.93
C LEU A 275 15.78 -19.62 -0.69
N ARG A 276 16.30 -20.64 0.02
CA ARG A 276 15.77 -21.17 1.29
C ARG A 276 16.34 -20.44 2.50
N ASP A 277 17.30 -19.56 2.34
CA ASP A 277 17.73 -18.71 3.43
C ASP A 277 17.16 -17.31 3.24
N PRO A 278 16.64 -16.71 4.32
CA PRO A 278 16.23 -15.31 4.27
C PRO A 278 17.42 -14.42 4.00
N ILE A 279 17.15 -13.29 3.37
CA ILE A 279 18.20 -12.42 2.86
C ILE A 279 18.16 -11.05 3.53
N THR A 280 19.29 -10.35 3.43
CA THR A 280 19.45 -9.03 4.02
C THR A 280 18.75 -7.97 3.17
N VAL A 281 18.53 -6.80 3.78
CA VAL A 281 18.01 -5.60 3.11
C VAL A 281 18.76 -5.29 1.80
N ASP A 282 20.08 -5.35 1.83
CA ASP A 282 20.89 -5.02 0.64
C ASP A 282 20.71 -6.05 -0.48
N LYS A 283 20.61 -7.34 -0.13
CA LYS A 283 20.32 -8.39 -1.11
C LYS A 283 18.94 -8.27 -1.74
N TRP A 284 17.93 -7.81 -0.96
CA TRP A 284 16.62 -7.49 -1.53
C TRP A 284 16.71 -6.34 -2.52
N ARG A 285 17.39 -5.24 -2.16
CA ARG A 285 17.61 -4.11 -3.05
C ARG A 285 18.32 -4.51 -4.34
N ASP A 286 19.35 -5.34 -4.26
CA ASP A 286 20.07 -5.82 -5.44
C ASP A 286 19.19 -6.69 -6.34
N LYS A 287 18.27 -7.49 -5.77
CA LYS A 287 17.31 -8.29 -6.52
C LYS A 287 16.18 -7.47 -7.17
N LEU A 288 15.80 -6.37 -6.54
CA LEU A 288 14.75 -5.47 -7.03
C LEU A 288 15.27 -4.42 -8.02
N ARG A 289 16.60 -4.18 -8.06
CA ARG A 289 17.22 -3.26 -9.01
C ARG A 289 17.36 -3.89 -10.39
N GLY A 290 17.17 -3.06 -11.42
CA GLY A 290 17.64 -3.37 -12.77
C GLY A 290 16.59 -3.83 -13.78
N PHE A 291 15.30 -3.66 -13.47
CA PHE A 291 14.26 -3.71 -14.49
C PHE A 291 14.08 -2.30 -15.06
N PRO A 292 14.50 -2.06 -16.31
CA PRO A 292 14.15 -0.81 -16.97
C PRO A 292 12.63 -0.73 -17.09
N ASP A 293 12.07 0.47 -16.89
CA ASP A 293 10.65 0.75 -17.15
C ASP A 293 10.32 0.30 -18.59
N THR A 294 9.65 -0.86 -18.74
CA THR A 294 9.19 -1.39 -20.04
C THR A 294 7.84 -0.83 -20.41
#